data_AF-Q5QET8-F1
#
_entry.id   AF-Q5QET8-F1
#
_cell.length_a   1.000
_cell.length_b   1.000
_cell.length_c   1.000
_cell.angle_alpha   90.00
_cell.angle_beta   90.00
_cell.angle_gamma   90.00
#
_symmetry.space_group_name_H-M   'P 1'
#
loop_
_entity.id
_entity.type
_entity.pdbx_description
1 polymer ?
#
loop_
_entity_poly.entity_id
_entity_poly.type
_entity_poly.pdbx_seq_one_letter_code
_entity_poly.pdbx_strand_id
1 'polypeptide(L)'
;RCSPVQLALAWILQQGNDVARIPGTTKIKNLDQNIGALVVRLEERVLKEISDAVPIEDVAGTRHFNETHGKATWKLSNTPPKDSSISA
;
A
#
# COMPACT_ATOMS: atom_id res chain seq x y z
N ARG A 1 -18.48 9.78 7.45
CA ARG A 1 -18.47 8.46 6.75
C ARG A 1 -17.23 8.44 5.85
N CYS A 2 -16.35 7.46 5.98
CA CYS A 2 -15.10 7.34 5.21
C CYS A 2 -15.00 5.96 4.56
N SER A 3 -14.17 5.81 3.53
CA SER A 3 -13.87 4.50 2.95
C SER A 3 -12.91 3.69 3.84
N PRO A 4 -12.83 2.35 3.68
CA PRO A 4 -11.86 1.54 4.43
C PRO A 4 -10.42 2.00 4.24
N VAL A 5 -10.03 2.42 3.02
CA VAL A 5 -8.72 3.03 2.74
C VAL A 5 -8.51 4.30 3.55
N GLN A 6 -9.52 5.18 3.61
CA GLN A 6 -9.43 6.42 4.37
C GLN A 6 -9.35 6.17 5.87
N LEU A 7 -10.04 5.14 6.39
CA LEU A 7 -9.96 4.74 7.79
C LEU A 7 -8.57 4.21 8.15
N ALA A 8 -8.06 3.27 7.36
CA ALA A 8 -6.74 2.66 7.54
C ALA A 8 -5.62 3.68 7.39
N LEU A 9 -5.77 4.63 6.45
CA LEU A 9 -4.97 5.84 6.45
C LEU A 9 -5.26 6.56 7.76
N ALA A 10 -6.30 7.36 7.98
CA ALA A 10 -6.52 8.15 9.21
C ALA A 10 -5.97 7.57 10.54
N TRP A 11 -6.18 6.28 10.82
CA TRP A 11 -5.57 5.55 11.95
C TRP A 11 -4.05 5.71 12.06
N ILE A 12 -3.26 5.48 11.00
CA ILE A 12 -1.79 5.62 11.04
C ILE A 12 -1.36 7.10 11.25
N LEU A 13 -2.21 8.10 10.96
CA LEU A 13 -1.87 9.55 10.93
C LEU A 13 -1.97 10.09 12.35
N GLN A 14 -2.72 9.39 13.18
CA GLN A 14 -2.96 9.71 14.58
C GLN A 14 -2.08 8.87 15.51
N GLN A 15 -1.16 8.04 14.98
CA GLN A 15 -0.18 7.31 15.79
C GLN A 15 0.91 8.21 16.38
N GLY A 16 1.16 9.37 15.76
CA GLY A 16 2.18 10.31 16.20
C GLY A 16 2.52 11.34 15.14
N ASN A 17 3.08 12.48 15.56
CA ASN A 17 3.54 13.54 14.66
C ASN A 17 4.85 13.19 13.93
N ASP A 18 5.50 12.10 14.35
CA ASP A 18 6.73 11.53 13.81
C ASP A 18 6.46 10.45 12.75
N VAL A 19 5.20 10.13 12.46
CA VAL A 19 4.80 9.08 11.51
C VAL A 19 4.33 9.68 10.18
N ALA A 20 5.21 9.70 9.19
CA ALA A 20 4.88 10.07 7.82
C ALA A 20 4.41 8.86 7.00
N ARG A 21 3.31 9.01 6.26
CA ARG A 21 2.84 7.98 5.32
C ARG A 21 3.08 8.36 3.87
N ILE A 22 3.50 7.37 3.09
CA ILE A 22 3.87 7.50 1.67
C ILE A 22 3.02 6.58 0.77
N PRO A 23 1.68 6.71 0.76
CA PRO A 23 0.83 5.82 -0.02
C PRO A 23 0.98 6.09 -1.53
N GLY A 24 1.47 5.10 -2.26
CA GLY A 24 1.57 5.13 -3.73
C GLY A 24 0.29 4.68 -4.42
N THR A 25 -0.02 5.26 -5.59
CA THR A 25 -1.13 4.84 -6.45
C THR A 25 -0.86 5.19 -7.91
N THR A 26 -1.43 4.42 -8.83
CA THR A 26 -1.43 4.70 -10.29
C THR A 26 -2.71 5.38 -10.77
N LYS A 27 -3.71 5.56 -9.89
CA LYS A 27 -5.04 6.10 -10.22
C LYS A 27 -5.30 7.39 -9.45
N ILE A 28 -5.70 8.44 -10.16
CA ILE A 28 -6.03 9.76 -9.58
C ILE A 28 -7.18 9.65 -8.55
N LYS A 29 -8.23 8.89 -8.85
CA LYS A 29 -9.34 8.70 -7.89
C LYS A 29 -8.88 8.15 -6.53
N ASN A 30 -7.86 7.30 -6.52
CA ASN A 30 -7.29 6.77 -5.28
C ASN A 30 -6.42 7.82 -4.58
N LEU A 31 -5.74 8.69 -5.34
CA LEU A 31 -5.01 9.82 -4.78
C LEU A 31 -5.98 10.75 -4.04
N ASP A 32 -7.12 11.08 -4.65
CA ASP A 32 -8.16 11.90 -4.01
C ASP A 32 -8.68 11.25 -2.72
N GLN A 33 -8.88 9.93 -2.72
CA GLN A 33 -9.26 9.20 -1.52
C GLN A 33 -8.18 9.23 -0.44
N ASN A 34 -6.90 9.07 -0.81
CA ASN A 34 -5.78 9.11 0.12
C ASN A 34 -5.67 10.50 0.79
N ILE A 35 -5.82 11.58 0.00
CA ILE A 35 -5.84 12.95 0.51
C ILE A 35 -7.04 13.16 1.44
N GLY A 36 -8.22 12.64 1.07
CA GLY A 36 -9.42 12.70 1.89
C GLY A 36 -9.28 12.01 3.26
N ALA A 37 -8.27 11.18 3.50
CA ALA A 37 -8.01 10.61 4.81
C ALA A 37 -7.49 11.65 5.83
N LEU A 38 -6.92 12.77 5.37
CA LEU A 38 -6.36 13.82 6.23
C LEU A 38 -7.44 14.54 7.06
N VAL A 39 -8.67 14.59 6.56
CA VAL A 39 -9.79 15.26 7.25
C VAL A 39 -10.55 14.35 8.21
N VAL A 40 -10.21 13.05 8.23
CA VAL A 40 -10.84 12.07 9.12
C VAL A 40 -10.16 12.12 10.48
N ARG A 41 -10.90 12.57 11.50
CA ARG A 41 -10.47 12.51 12.91
C ARG A 41 -11.11 11.31 13.58
N LEU A 42 -10.32 10.54 14.33
CA LEU A 42 -10.78 9.39 15.09
C LEU A 42 -10.62 9.73 16.57
N GLU A 43 -11.58 9.32 17.37
CA GLU A 43 -11.47 9.42 18.83
C GLU A 43 -10.57 8.31 19.34
N GLU A 44 -9.94 8.51 20.50
CA GLU A 44 -9.04 7.53 21.11
C GLU A 44 -9.71 6.17 21.33
N ARG A 45 -11.00 6.17 21.70
CA ARG A 45 -11.80 4.95 21.82
C ARG A 45 -11.88 4.18 20.49
N VAL A 46 -12.08 4.90 19.39
CA VAL A 46 -12.19 4.31 18.04
C VAL A 46 -10.83 3.83 17.56
N LEU A 47 -9.74 4.54 17.88
CA LEU A 47 -8.37 4.07 17.59
C LEU A 47 -8.08 2.75 18.29
N LYS A 48 -8.50 2.61 19.56
CA LYS A 48 -8.38 1.35 20.30
C LYS A 48 -9.22 0.26 19.65
N GLU A 49 -10.48 0.53 19.32
CA GLU A 49 -11.38 -0.43 18.68
C GLU A 49 -10.82 -0.95 17.34
N ILE A 50 -10.26 -0.06 16.51
CA ILE A 50 -9.61 -0.45 15.24
C ILE A 50 -8.42 -1.36 15.51
N SER A 51 -7.62 -1.06 16.53
CA SER A 51 -6.43 -1.84 16.89
C SER A 51 -6.81 -3.22 17.45
N ASP A 52 -7.87 -3.29 18.26
CA ASP A 52 -8.39 -4.54 18.81
C ASP A 52 -9.02 -5.43 17.72
N ALA A 53 -9.58 -4.82 16.66
CA ALA A 53 -10.22 -5.53 15.56
C ALA A 53 -9.23 -6.21 14.59
N VAL A 54 -7.94 -5.84 14.62
CA VAL A 54 -6.91 -6.39 13.72
C VAL A 54 -5.75 -6.94 14.56
N PRO A 55 -5.74 -8.25 14.87
CA PRO A 55 -4.67 -8.88 15.64
C PRO A 55 -3.32 -8.76 14.92
N ILE A 56 -2.26 -8.43 15.66
CA ILE A 56 -0.91 -8.26 15.11
C ILE A 56 -0.38 -9.56 14.49
N GLU A 57 -0.72 -10.69 15.10
CA GLU A 57 -0.28 -12.02 14.67
C GLU A 57 -0.78 -12.39 13.27
N ASP A 58 -1.92 -11.83 12.84
CA ASP A 58 -2.50 -12.10 11.52
C ASP A 58 -1.77 -11.36 10.38
N VAL A 59 -1.00 -10.32 10.72
CA VAL A 59 -0.39 -9.38 9.75
C VAL A 59 1.13 -9.43 9.77
N ALA A 60 1.74 -10.20 10.67
CA ALA A 60 3.18 -10.35 10.77
C ALA A 60 3.78 -10.91 9.46
N GLY A 61 4.50 -10.06 8.72
CA GLY A 61 5.18 -10.45 7.49
C GLY A 61 6.44 -11.30 7.74
N THR A 62 6.90 -12.01 6.71
CA THR A 62 8.18 -12.73 6.78
C THR A 62 9.35 -11.75 6.69
N ARG A 63 10.30 -11.81 7.63
CA ARG A 63 11.55 -11.01 7.56
C ARG A 63 12.46 -11.42 6.40
N HIS A 64 12.29 -12.64 5.89
CA HIS A 64 13.08 -13.19 4.79
C HIS A 64 12.24 -13.29 3.52
N PHE A 65 12.90 -12.99 2.41
CA PHE A 65 12.40 -13.22 1.06
C PHE A 65 12.08 -14.70 0.91
N ASN A 66 10.80 -15.06 0.85
CA ASN A 66 10.45 -16.40 0.42
C ASN A 66 10.59 -16.46 -1.11
N GLU A 67 11.17 -17.54 -1.62
CA GLU A 67 11.33 -17.76 -3.07
C GLU A 67 10.00 -17.74 -3.83
N THR A 68 8.87 -17.87 -3.13
CA THR A 68 7.52 -17.88 -3.71
C THR A 68 7.10 -16.52 -4.30
N HIS A 69 7.66 -15.41 -3.83
CA HIS A 69 7.31 -14.05 -4.32
C HIS A 69 8.40 -13.40 -5.19
N GLY A 70 9.56 -14.04 -5.32
CA GLY A 70 10.62 -13.60 -6.21
C GLY A 70 10.35 -14.00 -7.64
N LYS A 71 9.78 -13.11 -8.45
CA LYS A 71 9.80 -13.31 -9.91
C LYS A 71 11.27 -13.39 -10.34
N ALA A 72 11.71 -14.56 -10.77
CA ALA A 72 13.00 -14.78 -11.39
C ALA A 72 13.13 -13.91 -12.64
N THR A 73 13.60 -12.67 -12.47
CA THR A 73 13.64 -11.62 -13.49
C THR A 73 14.47 -12.02 -14.71
N TRP A 74 15.46 -12.90 -14.51
CA TRP A 74 16.31 -13.45 -15.57
C TRP A 74 15.54 -14.21 -16.66
N LYS A 75 14.37 -14.80 -16.34
CA LYS A 75 13.56 -15.55 -17.32
C LYS A 75 12.94 -14.66 -18.40
N LEU A 76 12.82 -13.36 -18.13
CA LEU A 76 12.20 -12.38 -19.03
C LEU A 76 13.21 -11.37 -19.59
N SER A 77 14.50 -11.53 -19.28
CA SER A 77 15.59 -10.67 -19.77
C SER A 77 15.99 -10.97 -21.22
N ASN A 78 15.00 -11.09 -22.11
CA ASN A 78 15.24 -11.28 -23.55
C ASN A 78 15.49 -9.94 -24.24
N THR A 79 16.32 -9.94 -25.28
CA THR A 79 16.56 -8.78 -26.15
C THR A 79 15.78 -8.92 -27.47
N PRO A 80 15.27 -7.83 -28.06
CA PRO A 80 14.62 -7.88 -29.38
C PRO A 80 15.53 -8.54 -30.44
N PRO A 81 14.99 -9.41 -31.32
CA PRO A 81 15.76 -10.03 -32.39
C PRO A 81 16.16 -9.00 -33.45
N LYS A 82 17.34 -9.19 -34.06
CA LYS A 82 17.97 -8.24 -35.00
C LYS A 82 17.14 -7.96 -36.26
N ASP A 83 16.37 -8.93 -36.74
CA ASP A 83 15.73 -8.91 -38.06
C ASP A 83 14.20 -8.76 -37.97
N SER A 84 13.68 -8.02 -36.99
CA SER A 84 12.27 -7.61 -37.03
C SER A 84 12.10 -6.51 -38.07
N SER A 85 11.72 -6.89 -39.29
CA SER A 85 11.33 -5.98 -40.37
C SER A 85 10.15 -5.12 -39.92
N ILE A 86 10.43 -3.94 -39.37
CA ILE A 86 9.44 -2.88 -39.23
C ILE A 86 9.49 -2.12 -40.55
N SER A 87 8.56 -2.47 -41.46
CA SER A 87 8.14 -1.53 -42.49
C SER A 87 7.55 -0.30 -41.79
N ALA A 88 8.19 0.85 -42.02
CA ALA A 88 7.73 2.16 -41.60
C ALA A 88 6.37 2.52 -42.23
#